data_AF-A0A2G8RDB0-F1
#
_entry.id   AF-A0A2G8RDB0-F1
#
_cell.length_a   1.000
_cell.length_b   1.000
_cell.length_c   1.000
_cell.angle_alpha   90.00
_cell.angle_beta   90.00
_cell.angle_gamma   90.00
#
_symmetry.space_group_name_H-M   'P 1'
#
loop_
_entity.id
_entity.type
_entity.pdbx_description
1 polymer ?
#
loop_
_entity_poly.entity_id
_entity_poly.type
_entity_poly.pdbx_seq_one_letter_code
_entity_poly.pdbx_strand_id
1 'polypeptide(L)'
;MSSNRPYVNLSTIEYCAASGVLGWGLWILVWGPNAALSAPAFDSLRAMVAPWPAYRAYGAGAVMLGAFYAVAIAVNGRQMYWTPTVRLLSCLLAVLFLSNLALALALEQPSSTGVYTYGALAILYSALLCANLNRFALSAHMIWSRLNERYR
;
A
#
# COMPACT_ATOMS: atom_id res chain seq x y z
N MET A 1 -34.71 15.83 9.88
CA MET A 1 -33.61 16.49 9.14
C MET A 1 -32.49 15.49 9.00
N SER A 2 -32.33 14.83 7.84
CA SER A 2 -31.18 13.95 7.61
C SER A 2 -29.93 14.81 7.47
N SER A 3 -28.90 14.54 8.26
CA SER A 3 -27.62 15.23 8.11
C SER A 3 -26.95 14.72 6.83
N ASN A 4 -27.17 15.40 5.71
CA ASN A 4 -26.41 15.25 4.48
C ASN A 4 -24.98 15.79 4.67
N ARG A 5 -24.22 15.18 5.59
CA ARG A 5 -22.77 15.34 5.58
C ARG A 5 -22.27 14.53 4.38
N PRO A 6 -21.52 15.11 3.44
CA PRO A 6 -20.88 14.34 2.39
C PRO A 6 -19.81 13.46 3.06
N TYR A 7 -20.20 12.24 3.45
CA TYR A 7 -19.24 11.24 3.89
C TYR A 7 -18.41 10.86 2.66
N VAL A 8 -17.09 11.01 2.76
CA VAL A 8 -16.18 10.53 1.72
C VAL A 8 -16.35 9.02 1.64
N ASN A 9 -16.75 8.53 0.46
CA ASN A 9 -16.88 7.10 0.24
C ASN A 9 -15.52 6.41 0.46
N LEU A 10 -15.52 5.30 1.19
CA LEU A 10 -14.30 4.54 1.47
C LEU A 10 -13.58 4.12 0.17
N SER A 11 -14.33 3.84 -0.89
CA SER A 11 -13.78 3.56 -2.22
C SER A 11 -12.95 4.72 -2.78
N THR A 12 -13.35 5.98 -2.55
CA THR A 12 -12.59 7.16 -2.96
C THR A 12 -11.24 7.20 -2.24
N ILE A 13 -11.23 6.92 -0.94
CA ILE A 13 -9.99 6.86 -0.14
C ILE A 13 -9.09 5.72 -0.64
N GLU A 14 -9.68 4.57 -0.96
CA GLU A 14 -8.96 3.42 -1.50
C GLU A 14 -8.37 3.71 -2.90
N TYR A 15 -9.06 4.49 -3.75
CA TYR A 15 -8.50 4.94 -5.04
C TYR A 15 -7.35 5.93 -4.87
N CYS A 16 -7.44 6.84 -3.90
CA CYS A 16 -6.32 7.72 -3.55
C CYS A 16 -5.13 6.91 -3.05
N ALA A 17 -5.36 5.88 -2.24
CA ALA A 17 -4.32 4.95 -1.78
C ALA A 17 -3.70 4.16 -2.96
N ALA A 18 -4.52 3.60 -3.85
CA ALA A 18 -4.03 2.91 -5.04
C ALA A 18 -3.19 3.84 -5.94
N SER A 19 -3.64 5.07 -6.13
CA SER A 19 -2.91 6.11 -6.89
C SER A 19 -1.60 6.51 -6.21
N GLY A 20 -1.58 6.55 -4.86
CA GLY A 20 -0.37 6.80 -4.09
C GLY A 20 0.68 5.71 -4.27
N VAL A 21 0.29 4.44 -4.18
CA VAL A 21 1.18 3.29 -4.41
C VAL A 21 1.69 3.27 -5.86
N LEU A 22 0.79 3.52 -6.83
CA LEU A 22 1.13 3.55 -8.25
C LEU A 22 2.08 4.71 -8.58
N GLY A 23 1.75 5.93 -8.13
CA GLY A 23 2.55 7.12 -8.35
C GLY A 23 3.94 7.00 -7.72
N TRP A 24 4.02 6.37 -6.54
CA TRP A 24 5.29 6.05 -5.91
C TRP A 24 6.12 5.03 -6.71
N GLY A 25 5.50 3.96 -7.20
CA GLY A 25 6.17 2.99 -8.06
C GLY A 25 6.73 3.62 -9.33
N LEU A 26 5.95 4.49 -9.99
CA LEU A 26 6.39 5.26 -11.14
C LEU A 26 7.55 6.20 -10.78
N TRP A 27 7.47 6.85 -9.62
CA TRP A 27 8.53 7.75 -9.16
C TRP A 27 9.86 7.01 -8.96
N ILE A 28 9.87 5.82 -8.36
CA ILE A 28 11.10 4.99 -8.27
C ILE A 28 11.60 4.57 -9.65
N LEU A 29 10.70 4.21 -10.56
CA LEU A 29 11.11 3.75 -11.89
C LEU A 29 11.75 4.87 -12.70
N VAL A 30 11.20 6.09 -12.62
CA VAL A 30 11.65 7.25 -13.40
C VAL A 30 12.89 7.89 -12.77
N TRP A 31 12.87 8.13 -11.47
CA TRP A 31 13.89 8.94 -10.79
C TRP A 31 14.86 8.09 -9.97
N GLY A 32 14.42 6.92 -9.51
CA GLY A 32 15.24 5.95 -8.78
C GLY A 32 16.00 6.57 -7.61
N PRO A 33 17.26 6.19 -7.37
CA PRO A 33 18.06 6.70 -6.26
C PRO A 33 18.44 8.19 -6.39
N ASN A 34 18.26 8.78 -7.57
CA ASN A 34 18.62 10.18 -7.87
C ASN A 34 17.43 11.14 -7.68
N ALA A 35 16.29 10.62 -7.24
CA ALA A 35 15.11 11.41 -6.96
C ALA A 35 15.34 12.25 -5.69
N ALA A 36 14.94 13.52 -5.71
CA ALA A 36 15.26 14.56 -4.71
C ALA A 36 14.75 14.35 -3.25
N LEU A 37 14.49 13.12 -2.84
CA LEU A 37 14.55 12.72 -1.43
C LEU A 37 16.02 12.67 -1.02
N SER A 38 16.36 13.11 0.20
CA SER A 38 17.76 13.18 0.65
C SER A 38 18.49 11.86 0.33
N ALA A 39 19.47 11.92 -0.57
CA ALA A 39 20.23 10.75 -1.03
C ALA A 39 20.67 9.81 0.10
N PRO A 40 21.09 10.32 1.30
CA PRO A 40 21.45 9.48 2.44
C PRO A 40 20.31 8.59 2.96
N ALA A 41 19.07 9.06 2.97
CA ALA A 41 17.95 8.26 3.47
C ALA A 41 17.58 7.11 2.52
N PHE A 42 17.74 7.34 1.21
CA PHE A 42 17.58 6.30 0.20
C PHE A 42 18.74 5.31 0.19
N ASP A 43 19.95 5.75 0.57
CA ASP A 43 21.10 4.87 0.80
C ASP A 43 20.90 4.01 2.04
N SER A 44 20.42 4.58 3.15
CA SER A 44 20.07 3.85 4.38
C SER A 44 18.92 2.87 4.16
N LEU A 45 17.89 3.25 3.39
CA LEU A 45 16.84 2.31 3.01
C LEU A 45 17.35 1.21 2.06
N ARG A 46 18.27 1.52 1.14
CA ARG A 46 18.93 0.50 0.30
C ARG A 46 19.76 -0.47 1.13
N ALA A 47 20.48 0.02 2.14
CA ALA A 47 21.25 -0.80 3.06
C ALA A 47 20.35 -1.74 3.88
N MET A 48 19.18 -1.27 4.31
CA MET A 48 18.19 -2.10 5.01
C MET A 48 17.56 -3.18 4.12
N VAL A 49 17.56 -2.98 2.80
CA VAL A 49 16.91 -3.85 1.82
C VAL A 49 17.92 -4.79 1.12
N ALA A 50 19.23 -4.56 1.20
CA ALA A 50 20.23 -5.48 0.67
C ALA A 50 20.14 -6.85 1.39
N PRO A 51 20.04 -7.99 0.66
CA PRO A 51 20.49 -8.19 -0.74
C PRO A 51 19.36 -8.29 -1.80
N TRP A 52 18.20 -7.67 -1.58
CA TRP A 52 17.02 -7.79 -2.46
C TRP A 52 17.18 -7.07 -3.81
N PRO A 53 16.36 -7.39 -4.85
CA PRO A 53 16.65 -7.06 -6.24
C PRO A 53 16.71 -5.55 -6.53
N ALA A 54 17.31 -5.20 -7.67
CA ALA A 54 17.48 -3.83 -8.14
C ALA A 54 16.23 -2.96 -7.89
N TYR A 55 16.40 -1.72 -7.41
CA TYR A 55 15.34 -0.77 -7.08
C TYR A 55 14.20 -0.66 -8.14
N ARG A 56 14.51 -0.96 -9.41
CA ARG A 56 13.53 -1.06 -10.50
C ARG A 56 12.51 -2.18 -10.32
N ALA A 57 12.88 -3.32 -9.75
CA ALA A 57 11.97 -4.41 -9.40
C ALA A 57 10.97 -3.97 -8.33
N TYR A 58 11.40 -3.16 -7.35
CA TYR A 58 10.51 -2.56 -6.36
C TYR A 58 9.56 -1.54 -6.99
N GLY A 59 10.07 -0.64 -7.84
CA GLY A 59 9.25 0.31 -8.58
C GLY A 59 8.21 -0.40 -9.46
N ALA A 60 8.62 -1.41 -10.23
CA ALA A 60 7.72 -2.21 -11.06
C ALA A 60 6.69 -2.98 -10.22
N GLY A 61 7.12 -3.59 -9.12
CA GLY A 61 6.23 -4.26 -8.17
C GLY A 61 5.18 -3.32 -7.59
N ALA A 62 5.57 -2.10 -7.21
CA ALA A 62 4.66 -1.09 -6.70
C ALA A 62 3.69 -0.57 -7.77
N VAL A 63 4.13 -0.37 -9.01
CA VAL A 63 3.23 -0.02 -10.12
C VAL A 63 2.21 -1.13 -10.35
N MET A 64 2.67 -2.39 -10.44
CA MET A 64 1.77 -3.53 -10.60
C MET A 64 0.78 -3.62 -9.44
N LEU A 65 1.26 -3.51 -8.20
CA LEU A 65 0.43 -3.56 -7.01
C LEU A 65 -0.60 -2.43 -6.96
N GLY A 66 -0.21 -1.19 -7.27
CA GLY A 66 -1.11 -0.04 -7.35
C GLY A 66 -2.17 -0.21 -8.44
N ALA A 67 -1.78 -0.72 -9.61
CA ALA A 67 -2.71 -1.05 -10.68
C ALA A 67 -3.68 -2.17 -10.28
N PHE A 68 -3.17 -3.25 -9.67
CA PHE A 68 -4.00 -4.35 -9.16
C PHE A 68 -4.95 -3.88 -8.05
N TYR A 69 -4.51 -2.97 -7.19
CA TYR A 69 -5.36 -2.37 -6.17
C TYR A 69 -6.48 -1.55 -6.82
N ALA A 70 -6.17 -0.68 -7.78
CA ALA A 70 -7.18 0.08 -8.52
C ALA A 70 -8.20 -0.83 -9.21
N VAL A 71 -7.74 -1.91 -9.87
CA VAL A 71 -8.60 -2.92 -10.47
C VAL A 71 -9.46 -3.62 -9.42
N ALA A 72 -8.89 -4.02 -8.28
CA ALA A 72 -9.61 -4.68 -7.20
C ALA A 72 -10.73 -3.78 -6.61
N ILE A 73 -10.53 -2.47 -6.57
CA ILE A 73 -11.56 -1.50 -6.18
C ILE A 73 -12.66 -1.43 -7.26
N ALA A 74 -12.28 -1.36 -8.54
CA ALA A 74 -13.20 -1.24 -9.67
C ALA A 74 -14.10 -2.47 -9.84
N VAL A 75 -13.58 -3.67 -9.58
CA VAL A 75 -14.34 -4.93 -9.67
C VAL A 75 -15.02 -5.35 -8.36
N ASN A 76 -14.86 -4.56 -7.29
CA ASN A 76 -15.45 -4.84 -5.99
C ASN A 76 -16.98 -4.98 -6.09
N GLY A 77 -17.53 -6.07 -5.55
CA GLY A 77 -18.97 -6.39 -5.63
C GLY A 77 -19.38 -7.36 -6.74
N ARG A 78 -18.48 -7.74 -7.67
CA ARG A 78 -18.76 -8.75 -8.72
C ARG A 78 -18.48 -10.20 -8.30
N GLN A 79 -18.72 -10.52 -7.02
CA GLN A 79 -18.44 -11.84 -6.42
C GLN A 79 -16.98 -12.33 -6.57
N MET A 80 -16.03 -11.42 -6.79
CA MET A 80 -14.61 -11.78 -6.91
C MET A 80 -13.95 -11.86 -5.52
N TYR A 81 -13.80 -13.09 -5.02
CA TYR A 81 -13.26 -13.38 -3.69
C TYR A 81 -11.82 -12.91 -3.46
N TRP A 82 -10.99 -12.79 -4.49
CA TRP A 82 -9.59 -12.36 -4.35
C TRP A 82 -9.41 -10.87 -4.08
N THR A 83 -10.45 -10.06 -4.37
CA THR A 83 -10.35 -8.59 -4.31
C THR A 83 -10.01 -8.06 -2.91
N PRO A 84 -10.60 -8.53 -1.80
CA PRO A 84 -10.25 -8.01 -0.47
C PRO A 84 -8.82 -8.37 -0.06
N THR A 85 -8.32 -9.53 -0.48
CA THR A 85 -6.94 -9.97 -0.24
C THR A 85 -5.94 -9.03 -0.90
N VAL A 86 -6.16 -8.67 -2.17
CA VAL A 86 -5.26 -7.73 -2.88
C VAL A 86 -5.26 -6.36 -2.23
N ARG A 87 -6.42 -5.87 -1.78
CA ARG A 87 -6.54 -4.58 -1.08
C ARG A 87 -5.78 -4.59 0.25
N LEU A 88 -5.95 -5.65 1.03
CA LEU A 88 -5.23 -5.83 2.30
C LEU A 88 -3.72 -5.91 2.10
N LEU A 89 -3.25 -6.75 1.18
CA LEU A 89 -1.83 -6.90 0.87
C LEU A 89 -1.21 -5.59 0.35
N SER A 90 -1.95 -4.83 -0.46
CA SER A 90 -1.50 -3.53 -0.95
C SER A 90 -1.32 -2.53 0.19
N CYS A 91 -2.27 -2.48 1.13
CA CYS A 91 -2.13 -1.66 2.33
C CYS A 91 -0.96 -2.13 3.20
N LEU A 92 -0.79 -3.44 3.41
CA LEU A 92 0.28 -3.98 4.24
C LEU A 92 1.66 -3.62 3.68
N LEU A 93 1.86 -3.81 2.38
CA LEU A 93 3.12 -3.47 1.70
C LEU A 93 3.40 -1.98 1.77
N ALA A 94 2.39 -1.12 1.60
CA ALA A 94 2.53 0.32 1.76
C ALA A 94 2.92 0.71 3.20
N VAL A 95 2.31 0.11 4.22
CA VAL A 95 2.65 0.36 5.64
C VAL A 95 4.09 -0.03 5.93
N LEU A 96 4.50 -1.25 5.54
CA LEU A 96 5.85 -1.75 5.78
C LEU A 96 6.88 -0.85 5.10
N PHE A 97 6.63 -0.48 3.85
CA PHE A 97 7.53 0.38 3.11
C PHE A 97 7.64 1.79 3.73
N LEU A 98 6.51 2.47 3.94
CA LEU A 98 6.49 3.85 4.45
C LEU A 98 7.06 3.96 5.85
N SER A 99 6.82 2.95 6.71
CA SER A 99 7.41 2.88 8.04
C SER A 99 8.94 2.74 7.98
N ASN A 100 9.45 1.88 7.10
CA ASN A 100 10.89 1.72 6.91
C ASN A 100 11.53 2.99 6.31
N LEU A 101 10.85 3.67 5.38
CA LEU A 101 11.32 4.94 4.83
C LEU A 101 11.36 6.04 5.89
N ALA A 102 10.31 6.15 6.72
CA ALA A 102 10.28 7.10 7.83
C ALA A 102 11.41 6.83 8.84
N LEU A 103 11.65 5.55 9.16
CA LEU A 103 12.74 5.15 10.06
C LEU A 103 14.11 5.47 9.46
N ALA A 104 14.36 5.14 8.19
CA ALA A 104 15.62 5.44 7.50
C ALA A 104 15.89 6.96 7.47
N LEU A 105 14.87 7.77 7.22
CA LEU A 105 14.98 9.23 7.31
C LEU A 105 15.25 9.71 8.73
N ALA A 106 14.64 9.08 9.74
CA ALA A 106 14.81 9.47 11.13
C ALA A 106 16.22 9.18 11.65
N LEU A 107 16.88 8.14 11.14
CA LEU A 107 18.27 7.82 11.48
C LEU A 107 19.26 8.86 10.92
N GLU A 108 18.99 9.42 9.74
CA GLU A 108 19.83 10.45 9.11
C GLU A 108 19.50 11.87 9.61
N GLN A 109 18.21 12.21 9.64
CA GLN A 109 17.72 13.54 9.99
C GLN A 109 16.36 13.44 10.71
N PRO A 110 16.36 13.29 12.06
CA PRO A 110 15.15 13.04 12.85
C PRO A 110 14.03 14.07 12.68
N SER A 111 14.40 15.33 12.49
CA SER A 111 13.49 16.47 12.36
C SER A 111 13.12 16.81 10.91
N SER A 112 13.48 15.95 9.95
CA SER A 112 13.13 16.15 8.54
C SER A 112 11.63 16.08 8.34
N THR A 113 11.09 16.96 7.49
CA THR A 113 9.69 16.92 7.04
C THR A 113 9.31 15.57 6.43
N GLY A 114 10.30 14.84 5.86
CA GLY A 114 10.11 13.49 5.36
C GLY A 114 9.66 12.49 6.43
N VAL A 115 10.26 12.52 7.63
CA VAL A 115 9.91 11.61 8.74
C VAL A 115 8.43 11.75 9.09
N TYR A 116 7.96 12.98 9.28
CA TYR A 116 6.57 13.26 9.61
C TYR A 116 5.63 12.91 8.46
N THR A 117 6.01 13.19 7.22
CA THR A 117 5.18 12.92 6.03
C THR A 117 4.98 11.42 5.82
N TYR A 118 6.07 10.65 5.79
CA TYR A 118 5.98 9.20 5.56
C TYR A 118 5.41 8.46 6.78
N GLY A 119 5.70 8.94 8.00
CA GLY A 119 5.07 8.42 9.22
C GLY A 119 3.56 8.63 9.24
N ALA A 120 3.08 9.82 8.89
CA ALA A 120 1.65 10.10 8.78
C ALA A 120 0.98 9.24 7.70
N LEU A 121 1.61 9.08 6.53
CA LEU A 121 1.11 8.20 5.49
C LEU A 121 1.06 6.75 5.96
N ALA A 122 2.08 6.24 6.66
CA ALA A 122 2.08 4.88 7.22
C ALA A 122 0.90 4.67 8.18
N ILE A 123 0.57 5.65 9.02
CA ILE A 123 -0.60 5.61 9.91
C ILE A 123 -1.90 5.54 9.11
N LEU A 124 -2.05 6.37 8.07
CA LEU A 124 -3.24 6.36 7.21
C LEU A 124 -3.44 5.02 6.48
N TYR A 125 -2.35 4.45 5.94
CA TYR A 125 -2.40 3.12 5.33
C TYR A 125 -2.67 2.01 6.36
N SER A 126 -2.23 2.17 7.61
CA SER A 126 -2.54 1.24 8.70
C SER A 126 -4.02 1.28 9.07
N ALA A 127 -4.62 2.47 9.10
CA ALA A 127 -6.07 2.61 9.29
C ALA A 127 -6.86 1.94 8.14
N LEU A 128 -6.41 2.11 6.90
CA LEU A 128 -7.00 1.43 5.73
C LEU A 128 -6.80 -0.08 5.75
N LEU A 129 -5.66 -0.56 6.24
CA LEU A 129 -5.40 -1.98 6.46
C LEU A 129 -6.44 -2.56 7.44
N CYS A 130 -6.61 -1.91 8.59
CA CYS A 130 -7.60 -2.30 9.59
C CYS A 130 -9.02 -2.29 9.04
N ALA A 131 -9.39 -1.26 8.26
CA ALA A 131 -10.70 -1.17 7.62
C ALA A 131 -10.95 -2.31 6.61
N ASN A 132 -9.90 -2.87 6.02
CA ASN A 132 -10.00 -3.97 5.07
C ASN A 132 -9.93 -5.37 5.70
N LEU A 133 -9.55 -5.51 6.99
CA LEU A 133 -9.47 -6.81 7.68
C LEU A 133 -10.80 -7.57 7.68
N ASN A 134 -11.92 -6.87 7.94
CA ASN A 134 -13.24 -7.51 7.94
C ASN A 134 -13.63 -8.04 6.56
N ARG A 135 -13.32 -7.30 5.49
CA ARG A 135 -13.58 -7.73 4.11
C ARG A 135 -12.70 -8.91 3.72
N PHE A 136 -11.45 -8.93 4.20
CA PHE A 136 -10.53 -10.04 4.01
C PHE A 136 -11.00 -11.30 4.73
N ALA A 137 -11.42 -11.22 5.99
CA ALA A 137 -11.90 -12.38 6.75
C ALA A 137 -13.08 -13.07 6.05
N LEU A 138 -14.03 -12.29 5.53
CA LEU A 138 -15.15 -12.81 4.73
C LEU A 138 -14.67 -13.49 3.44
N SER A 139 -13.73 -12.87 2.73
CA SER A 139 -13.11 -13.46 1.53
C SER A 139 -12.42 -14.80 1.84
N ALA A 140 -11.59 -14.85 2.89
CA ALA A 140 -10.89 -16.05 3.30
C ALA A 140 -11.86 -17.18 3.66
N HIS A 141 -12.94 -16.86 4.39
CA HIS A 141 -13.99 -17.83 4.73
C HIS A 141 -14.67 -18.41 3.49
N MET A 142 -15.03 -17.57 2.51
CA MET A 142 -15.68 -18.00 1.27
C MET A 142 -14.75 -18.82 0.35
N ILE A 143 -13.44 -18.51 0.34
CA ILE A 143 -12.44 -19.31 -0.38
C ILE A 143 -12.31 -20.68 0.30
N TRP A 144 -12.20 -20.71 1.62
CA TRP A 144 -12.09 -21.93 2.40
C TRP A 144 -13.31 -22.85 2.24
N SER A 145 -14.53 -22.30 2.27
CA SER A 145 -15.76 -23.09 2.08
C SER A 145 -15.78 -23.77 0.71
N ARG A 146 -15.42 -23.04 -0.35
CA ARG A 146 -15.34 -23.58 -1.72
C ARG A 146 -14.27 -24.63 -1.89
N LEU A 147 -13.12 -24.48 -1.22
CA LEU A 147 -12.07 -25.50 -1.24
C LEU A 147 -12.59 -26.80 -0.59
N ASN A 148 -13.21 -26.70 0.58
CA ASN A 148 -13.77 -27.88 1.28
C ASN A 148 -14.88 -28.58 0.51
N GLU A 149 -15.74 -27.85 -0.20
CA GLU A 149 -16.77 -28.43 -1.09
C GLU A 149 -16.16 -29.22 -2.25
N ARG A 150 -14.96 -28.86 -2.71
CA ARG A 150 -14.28 -29.52 -3.84
C ARG A 150 -13.59 -30.83 -3.46
N TYR A 151 -13.36 -31.06 -2.17
CA TYR A 151 -12.71 -32.25 -1.62
C TYR A 151 -13.68 -33.22 -0.92
N ARG A 152 -14.99 -32.98 -1.04
CA ARG A 152 -16.08 -33.91 -0.64
C ARG A 152 -16.72 -34.49 -1.89
#